data_AF-A0A257IZ36-F1
#
_entry.id   AF-A0A257IZ36-F1
#
_cell.length_a   1.000
_cell.length_b   1.000
_cell.length_c   1.000
_cell.angle_alpha   90.00
_cell.angle_beta   90.00
_cell.angle_gamma   90.00
#
_symmetry.space_group_name_H-M   'P 1'
#
loop_
_entity.id
_entity.type
_entity.pdbx_description
1 polymer ?
#
loop_
_entity_poly.entity_id
_entity_poly.type
_entity_poly.pdbx_seq_one_letter_code
_entity_poly.pdbx_strand_id
1 'polypeptide(L)'
;MKEIVKSIYFGGGSYIIDNNQAQQLSDLVKSIKNLEYYEINIMSHTDPIGGREFNEYLSRMRSQSAIDLLKNFDIPQEKIRFKDFAFDAPSHDNSTWEG
;
A
#
# COMPACT_ATOMS: atom_id res chain seq x y z
N MET A 1 -15.58 -12.39 9.27
CA MET A 1 -14.43 -11.58 9.75
C MET A 1 -14.60 -10.16 9.25
N LYS A 2 -14.17 -9.16 10.03
CA LYS A 2 -14.22 -7.77 9.61
C LYS A 2 -12.94 -7.46 8.82
N GLU A 3 -13.11 -7.05 7.57
CA GLU A 3 -12.02 -6.53 6.75
C GLU A 3 -11.78 -5.04 7.11
N ILE A 4 -10.52 -4.63 7.12
CA ILE A 4 -10.09 -3.25 7.39
C ILE A 4 -9.22 -2.83 6.22
N VAL A 5 -9.63 -1.78 5.52
CA VAL A 5 -8.93 -1.27 4.33
C VAL A 5 -8.42 0.14 4.62
N LYS A 6 -7.17 0.41 4.23
CA LYS A 6 -6.53 1.72 4.30
C LYS A 6 -5.75 1.98 3.02
N SER A 7 -6.15 3.01 2.28
CA SER A 7 -5.41 3.48 1.11
C SER A 7 -4.24 4.37 1.52
N ILE A 8 -3.13 4.26 0.77
CA ILE A 8 -1.98 5.15 0.82
C ILE A 8 -1.80 5.71 -0.59
N TYR A 9 -1.82 7.04 -0.71
CA TYR A 9 -1.71 7.77 -1.96
C TYR A 9 -0.29 8.29 -2.16
N PHE A 10 0.13 8.37 -3.42
CA PHE A 10 1.47 8.79 -3.80
C PHE A 10 1.40 9.88 -4.86
N GLY A 11 2.35 10.80 -4.83
CA GLY A 11 2.58 11.71 -5.95
C GLY A 11 3.05 10.98 -7.21
N GLY A 12 2.95 11.64 -8.37
CA GLY A 12 3.41 11.12 -9.65
C GLY A 12 4.87 10.67 -9.59
N GLY A 13 5.15 9.44 -10.02
CA GLY A 13 6.49 8.83 -9.98
C GLY A 13 7.09 8.64 -8.58
N SER A 14 6.34 8.91 -7.51
CA SER A 14 6.81 8.81 -6.13
C SER A 14 6.35 7.51 -5.46
N TYR A 15 7.18 7.06 -4.54
CA TYR A 15 6.90 6.01 -3.57
C TYR A 15 7.11 6.49 -2.12
N ILE A 16 7.24 7.81 -1.92
CA ILE A 16 7.36 8.41 -0.59
C ILE A 16 5.98 8.51 0.03
N ILE A 17 5.81 7.89 1.20
CA ILE A 17 4.62 8.03 2.04
C ILE A 17 4.82 9.28 2.89
N ASP A 18 3.93 10.26 2.77
CA ASP A 18 4.04 11.48 3.58
C ASP A 18 3.76 11.20 5.06
N ASN A 19 4.22 12.11 5.92
CA ASN A 19 4.13 11.98 7.37
C ASN A 19 2.68 11.86 7.88
N ASN A 20 1.71 12.50 7.21
CA ASN A 20 0.32 12.44 7.64
C ASN A 20 -0.25 11.04 7.39
N GLN A 21 -0.02 10.47 6.21
CA GLN A 21 -0.46 9.12 5.88
C GLN A 21 0.27 8.06 6.71
N ALA A 22 1.58 8.22 6.94
CA ALA A 22 2.35 7.35 7.82
C ALA A 22 1.81 7.34 9.26
N GLN A 23 1.47 8.52 9.79
CA GLN A 23 0.84 8.63 11.11
C GLN A 23 -0.55 7.96 11.14
N GLN A 24 -1.38 8.20 10.12
CA GLN A 24 -2.71 7.57 10.03
C GLN A 24 -2.64 6.03 9.95
N LEU A 25 -1.69 5.49 9.19
CA LEU A 25 -1.45 4.04 9.15
C LEU A 25 -1.01 3.53 10.53
N SER A 26 -0.10 4.27 11.17
CA SER A 26 0.39 3.91 12.50
C SER A 26 -0.72 3.87 13.55
N ASP A 27 -1.60 4.85 13.53
CA ASP A 27 -2.73 4.95 14.45
C ASP A 27 -3.74 3.82 14.20
N LEU A 28 -3.99 3.49 12.92
CA LEU A 28 -4.83 2.36 12.55
C LEU A 28 -4.28 1.05 13.08
N VAL A 29 -3.01 0.74 12.80
CA VAL A 29 -2.36 -0.51 13.23
C VAL A 29 -2.41 -0.64 14.76
N LYS A 30 -2.11 0.44 15.49
CA LYS A 30 -2.19 0.46 16.97
C LYS A 30 -3.60 0.29 17.51
N SER A 31 -4.63 0.65 16.75
CA SER A 31 -6.03 0.51 17.17
C SER A 31 -6.57 -0.92 17.03
N ILE A 32 -5.92 -1.77 16.24
CA ILE A 32 -6.36 -3.15 15.98
C ILE A 32 -5.95 -4.04 17.16
N LYS A 33 -6.94 -4.52 17.91
CA LYS A 33 -6.72 -5.52 18.95
C LYS A 33 -6.41 -6.89 18.33
N ASN A 34 -5.51 -7.64 18.96
CA ASN A 34 -5.09 -8.98 18.55
C ASN A 34 -4.61 -9.02 17.08
N LEU A 35 -3.78 -8.04 16.70
CA LEU A 35 -3.21 -7.90 15.35
C LEU A 35 -2.52 -9.19 14.86
N GLU A 36 -1.97 -9.98 15.78
CA GLU A 36 -1.37 -11.31 15.54
C GLU A 36 -2.30 -12.32 14.83
N TYR A 37 -3.63 -12.15 14.92
CA TYR A 37 -4.61 -13.00 14.22
C TYR A 37 -4.96 -12.49 12.82
N TYR A 38 -4.48 -11.30 12.43
CA TYR A 38 -4.72 -10.76 11.11
C TYR A 38 -3.64 -11.19 10.12
N GLU A 39 -4.02 -11.30 8.86
CA GLU A 39 -3.11 -11.27 7.71
C GLU A 39 -3.19 -9.88 7.10
N ILE A 40 -2.04 -9.30 6.75
CA ILE A 40 -1.96 -7.99 6.11
C ILE A 40 -1.67 -8.22 4.64
N ASN A 41 -2.59 -7.77 3.79
CA ASN A 41 -2.46 -7.83 2.35
C ASN A 41 -2.19 -6.43 1.80
N ILE A 42 -1.05 -6.26 1.13
CA ILE A 42 -0.64 -5.01 0.48
C ILE A 42 -0.83 -5.19 -1.03
N MET A 43 -1.65 -4.33 -1.63
CA MET A 43 -1.86 -4.32 -3.07
C MET A 43 -1.45 -2.96 -3.59
N SER A 44 -0.54 -2.94 -4.56
CA SER A 44 0.00 -1.72 -5.12
C SER A 44 -0.36 -1.60 -6.60
N HIS A 45 -0.75 -0.38 -6.98
CA HIS A 45 -1.28 -0.03 -8.28
C HIS A 45 -0.65 1.28 -8.75
N THR A 46 -0.64 1.48 -10.07
CA THR A 46 -0.24 2.72 -10.73
C THR A 46 -1.33 3.15 -11.70
N ASP A 47 -1.31 4.43 -12.08
CA ASP A 47 -1.98 4.87 -13.29
C ASP A 47 -1.27 4.25 -14.54
N PRO A 48 -1.90 4.30 -15.73
CA PRO A 48 -1.29 3.80 -16.96
C PRO A 48 -0.34 4.82 -17.61
N ILE A 49 0.10 5.86 -16.90
CA ILE A 49 0.99 6.87 -17.46
C ILE A 49 2.44 6.35 -17.38
N GLY A 50 3.13 6.36 -18.53
CA GLY A 50 4.51 5.89 -18.65
C GLY A 50 4.64 4.42 -19.08
N GLY A 51 5.87 3.92 -19.10
CA GLY A 51 6.18 2.57 -19.57
C GLY A 51 5.82 1.47 -18.57
N ARG A 52 5.61 0.24 -19.07
CA ARG A 52 5.34 -0.94 -18.24
C ARG A 52 6.40 -1.18 -17.17
N GLU A 53 7.67 -1.23 -17.55
CA GLU A 53 8.79 -1.47 -16.62
C GLU A 53 8.86 -0.41 -15.51
N PHE A 54 8.58 0.85 -15.86
CA PHE A 54 8.54 1.94 -14.89
C PHE A 54 7.41 1.76 -13.88
N ASN A 55 6.21 1.38 -14.35
CA ASN A 55 5.07 1.16 -13.48
C ASN A 55 5.20 -0.11 -12.61
N GLU A 56 5.81 -1.17 -13.14
CA GLU A 56 6.18 -2.35 -12.34
C GLU A 56 7.19 -2.00 -11.25
N TYR A 57 8.22 -1.22 -11.58
CA TYR A 57 9.17 -0.70 -10.59
C TYR A 57 8.47 0.16 -9.53
N LEU A 58 7.64 1.11 -9.96
CA LEU A 58 6.96 2.04 -9.07
C LEU A 58 6.00 1.32 -8.12
N SER A 59 5.22 0.37 -8.64
CA SER A 59 4.33 -0.48 -7.84
C SER A 59 5.10 -1.21 -6.75
N ARG A 60 6.24 -1.85 -7.10
CA ARG A 60 7.09 -2.57 -6.14
C ARG A 60 7.67 -1.66 -5.05
N MET A 61 8.14 -0.47 -5.42
CA MET A 61 8.70 0.49 -4.46
C MET A 61 7.64 1.01 -3.47
N ARG A 62 6.39 1.18 -3.93
CA ARG A 62 5.27 1.58 -3.07
C ARG A 62 4.90 0.50 -2.06
N SER A 63 4.82 -0.76 -2.49
CA SER A 63 4.65 -1.91 -1.58
C SER A 63 5.78 -1.97 -0.56
N GLN A 64 7.02 -1.84 -1.01
CA GLN A 64 8.19 -1.86 -0.12
C GLN A 64 8.12 -0.75 0.93
N SER A 65 7.71 0.46 0.54
CA SER A 65 7.57 1.60 1.47
C SER A 65 6.51 1.35 2.54
N ALA A 66 5.37 0.73 2.17
CA ALA A 66 4.36 0.33 3.14
C ALA A 66 4.86 -0.78 4.08
N ILE A 67 5.57 -1.78 3.56
CA ILE A 67 6.21 -2.85 4.35
C ILE A 67 7.20 -2.24 5.34
N ASP A 68 8.04 -1.30 4.91
CA ASP A 68 9.04 -0.67 5.78
C ASP A 68 8.41 0.16 6.90
N LEU A 69 7.28 0.82 6.66
CA LEU A 69 6.50 1.43 7.74
C LEU A 69 5.98 0.37 8.72
N LEU A 70 5.46 -0.76 8.23
CA LEU A 70 4.91 -1.84 9.05
C LEU A 70 5.96 -2.59 9.87
N LYS A 71 7.23 -2.60 9.46
CA LYS A 71 8.34 -3.16 10.26
C LYS A 71 8.54 -2.48 11.62
N ASN A 72 8.01 -1.27 11.80
CA ASN A 72 8.06 -0.57 13.10
C ASN A 72 7.05 -1.09 14.12
N PHE A 73 6.25 -2.10 13.74
CA PHE A 73 5.25 -2.73 14.59
C PHE A 73 5.62 -4.20 14.79
N ASP A 74 5.09 -4.80 15.86
CA ASP A 74 5.30 -6.21 16.17
C ASP A 74 4.41 -7.11 15.29
N ILE A 75 4.67 -7.06 13.98
CA ILE A 75 3.98 -7.84 12.96
C ILE A 75 4.99 -8.83 12.38
N PRO A 76 4.79 -10.15 12.59
CA PRO A 76 5.66 -11.15 11.98
C PRO A 76 5.64 -11.03 10.45
N GLN A 77 6.80 -11.10 9.80
CA GLN A 77 6.94 -10.92 8.35
C GLN A 77 6.06 -11.92 7.58
N GLU A 78 5.88 -13.13 8.09
CA GLU A 78 5.04 -14.17 7.52
C GLU A 78 3.54 -13.83 7.51
N LYS A 79 3.10 -12.79 8.23
CA LYS A 79 1.73 -12.26 8.20
C LYS A 79 1.52 -11.21 7.12
N ILE A 80 2.59 -10.72 6.51
CA ILE A 80 2.52 -9.73 5.44
C ILE A 80 2.58 -10.45 4.09
N ARG A 81 1.60 -10.17 3.25
CA ARG A 81 1.52 -10.58 1.84
C ARG A 81 1.45 -9.33 1.00
N PHE A 82 2.09 -9.36 -0.17
CA PHE A 82 2.02 -8.23 -1.09
C PHE A 82 1.91 -8.69 -2.54
N LYS A 83 1.27 -7.86 -3.37
CA LYS A 83 1.20 -8.05 -4.81
C LYS A 83 1.25 -6.69 -5.50
N ASP A 84 2.13 -6.62 -6.50
CA ASP A 84 2.37 -5.44 -7.32
C ASP A 84 1.67 -5.62 -8.66
N PHE A 85 0.70 -4.77 -8.96
CA PHE A 85 -0.12 -4.89 -10.16
C PHE A 85 0.26 -3.92 -11.27
N ALA A 86 1.13 -2.95 -11.02
CA ALA A 86 1.32 -1.83 -11.93
C ALA A 86 -0.07 -1.25 -12.33
N PHE A 87 -0.37 -1.13 -13.62
CA PHE A 87 -1.67 -0.70 -14.12
C PHE A 87 -2.58 -1.86 -14.58
N ASP A 88 -2.22 -3.12 -14.30
CA ASP A 88 -2.94 -4.31 -14.80
C ASP A 88 -4.23 -4.65 -14.03
N ALA A 89 -4.44 -4.04 -12.86
CA ALA A 89 -5.65 -4.21 -12.07
C ALA A 89 -6.00 -2.89 -11.39
N PRO A 90 -6.59 -1.91 -12.08
CA PRO A 90 -6.92 -0.63 -11.48
C PRO A 90 -7.78 -0.81 -10.22
N SER A 91 -7.33 -0.28 -9.07
CA SER A 91 -8.10 -0.30 -7.82
C SER A 91 -9.22 0.73 -7.80
N HIS A 92 -9.12 1.74 -8.67
CA HIS A 92 -10.10 2.78 -8.95
C HIS A 92 -10.21 2.98 -10.47
N ASP A 93 -11.38 3.34 -10.99
CA ASP A 93 -11.60 3.59 -12.42
C ASP A 93 -10.72 4.75 -12.87
N ASN A 94 -9.66 4.51 -13.66
CA ASN A 94 -8.64 5.51 -14.04
C ASN A 94 -9.13 6.63 -15.01
N SER A 95 -10.43 6.96 -15.01
CA SER A 95 -11.06 7.86 -15.98
C SER A 95 -11.46 9.23 -15.41
N THR A 96 -11.24 9.50 -14.13
CA THR A 96 -11.48 10.81 -13.51
C THR A 96 -10.22 11.36 -12.82
N TRP A 97 -10.22 12.65 -12.50
CA TRP A 97 -9.08 13.28 -11.80
C TRP A 97 -8.90 12.75 -10.36
N GLU A 98 -9.90 12.04 -9.83
CA GLU A 98 -9.94 11.50 -8.46
C GLU A 98 -9.63 9.99 -8.41
N GLY A 99 -9.16 9.44 -9.53
CA GLY A 99 -9.21 8.02 -9.86
C GLY A 99 -9.65 7.99 -11.30
#